data_AF-A0A2V3ILZ5-F1
#
_entry.id   AF-A0A2V3ILZ5-F1
#
_cell.length_a   1.000
_cell.length_b   1.000
_cell.length_c   1.000
_cell.angle_alpha   90.00
_cell.angle_beta   90.00
_cell.angle_gamma   90.00
#
_symmetry.space_group_name_H-M   'P 1'
#
loop_
_entity.id
_entity.type
_entity.pdbx_description
1 polymer ?
#
loop_
_entity_poly.entity_id
_entity_poly.type
_entity_poly.pdbx_seq_one_letter_code
_entity_poly.pdbx_strand_id
1 'polypeptide(L)'
;MTVDTVLSNSIAPIRSRESTSSRRAQKQVQEALLAVALAHTVTPVEDGGEPTLQAASPDEVALVKFAESVGLILRERSINRVVLRVPGDFELSYDILAEFPFTSEATRMGVIVQNQQSKNITLYVKGADTVMSRKVRYNDWLDEESVATW
;
A
#
# COMPACT_ATOMS: atom_id res chain seq x y z
N MET A 1 -49.40 21.99 24.92
CA MET A 1 -49.55 20.52 24.78
C MET A 1 -50.31 20.29 23.47
N THR A 2 -49.69 20.21 22.28
CA THR A 2 -48.79 19.20 21.66
C THR A 2 -49.53 18.21 20.75
N VAL A 3 -49.22 18.28 19.45
CA VAL A 3 -49.28 17.15 18.49
C VAL A 3 -47.94 16.94 17.76
N ASP A 4 -47.02 17.92 17.77
CA ASP A 4 -45.70 17.82 17.11
C ASP A 4 -44.57 17.18 17.92
N THR A 5 -44.82 16.76 19.17
CA THR A 5 -43.76 16.32 20.09
C THR A 5 -43.56 14.80 20.17
N VAL A 6 -44.33 13.98 19.43
CA VAL A 6 -44.30 12.51 19.58
C VAL A 6 -43.68 11.76 18.39
N LEU A 7 -43.30 12.45 17.29
CA LEU A 7 -42.69 11.80 16.12
C LEU A 7 -41.31 12.33 15.72
N SER A 8 -40.67 13.14 16.56
CA SER A 8 -39.29 13.59 16.38
C SER A 8 -38.42 13.12 17.54
N ASN A 9 -38.06 11.83 17.54
CA ASN A 9 -36.79 11.31 18.08
C ASN A 9 -36.89 9.80 18.24
N SER A 10 -36.36 9.03 17.28
CA SER A 10 -35.61 7.78 17.53
C SER A 10 -35.30 7.05 16.22
N ILE A 11 -34.56 7.69 15.32
CA ILE A 11 -33.63 6.97 14.46
C ILE A 11 -32.35 7.79 14.44
N ALA A 12 -31.52 7.61 15.48
CA ALA A 12 -30.13 7.99 15.40
C ALA A 12 -29.51 7.24 14.21
N PRO A 13 -28.60 7.85 13.43
CA PRO A 13 -27.91 7.10 12.40
C PRO A 13 -27.14 5.98 13.09
N ILE A 14 -27.41 4.73 12.70
CA ILE A 14 -26.59 3.58 13.08
C ILE A 14 -25.24 3.75 12.38
N ARG A 15 -24.40 4.63 12.90
CA ARG A 15 -22.96 4.59 12.66
C ARG A 15 -22.44 3.48 13.57
N SER A 16 -22.20 2.31 13.00
CA SER A 16 -21.43 1.27 13.65
C SER A 16 -20.14 1.90 14.20
N ARG A 17 -19.95 1.84 15.52
CA ARG A 17 -18.69 2.24 16.15
C ARG A 17 -17.64 1.21 15.74
N GLU A 18 -16.96 1.45 14.63
CA GLU A 18 -15.69 0.77 14.40
C GLU A 18 -14.79 1.01 15.61
N SER A 19 -14.31 -0.07 16.22
CA SER A 19 -13.36 0.02 17.31
C SER A 19 -12.08 0.70 16.81
N THR A 20 -11.40 1.41 17.71
CA THR A 20 -10.09 2.03 17.42
C THR A 20 -9.06 0.99 16.92
N SER A 21 -9.17 -0.27 17.36
CA SER A 21 -8.36 -1.38 16.88
C SER A 21 -8.62 -1.71 15.41
N SER A 22 -9.88 -1.72 14.97
CA SER A 22 -10.25 -2.00 13.57
C SER A 22 -9.66 -0.96 12.62
N ARG A 23 -9.73 0.33 12.99
CA ARG A 23 -9.17 1.42 12.16
C ARG A 23 -7.65 1.35 12.04
N ARG A 24 -6.96 0.94 13.12
CA ARG A 24 -5.52 0.74 13.09
C ARG A 24 -5.14 -0.39 12.14
N ALA A 25 -5.84 -1.52 12.22
CA ALA A 25 -5.62 -2.67 11.35
C ALA A 25 -5.86 -2.32 9.87
N GLN A 26 -6.98 -1.65 9.57
CA GLN A 26 -7.28 -1.15 8.21
C GLN A 26 -6.16 -0.25 7.68
N LYS A 27 -5.68 0.70 8.49
CA LYS A 27 -4.56 1.56 8.10
C LYS A 27 -3.28 0.76 7.84
N GLN A 28 -2.95 -0.21 8.69
CA GLN A 28 -1.76 -1.05 8.50
C GLN A 28 -1.82 -1.85 7.19
N VAL A 29 -2.98 -2.42 6.87
CA VAL A 29 -3.20 -3.13 5.60
C VAL A 29 -3.05 -2.17 4.43
N GLN A 30 -3.63 -0.98 4.51
CA GLN A 30 -3.50 0.04 3.46
C GLN A 30 -2.03 0.42 3.22
N GLU A 31 -1.26 0.68 4.29
CA GLU A 31 0.17 1.02 4.18
C GLU A 31 0.99 -0.15 3.62
N ALA A 32 0.65 -1.40 3.95
CA ALA A 32 1.30 -2.57 3.40
C ALA A 32 1.03 -2.73 1.89
N LEU A 33 -0.22 -2.52 1.46
CA LEU A 33 -0.58 -2.55 0.04
C LEU A 33 0.09 -1.41 -0.74
N LEU A 34 0.17 -0.21 -0.15
CA LEU A 34 0.92 0.90 -0.74
C LEU A 34 2.41 0.60 -0.84
N ALA A 35 3.00 -0.10 0.14
CA ALA A 35 4.40 -0.53 0.05
C ALA A 35 4.64 -1.43 -1.16
N VAL A 36 3.76 -2.40 -1.41
CA VAL A 36 3.82 -3.28 -2.59
C VAL A 36 3.66 -2.48 -3.90
N ALA A 37 2.70 -1.54 -3.93
CA ALA A 37 2.38 -0.74 -5.10
C ALA A 37 3.38 0.40 -5.41
N LEU A 38 4.28 0.75 -4.49
CA LEU A 38 5.20 1.89 -4.66
C LEU A 38 6.67 1.49 -4.68
N ALA A 39 7.06 0.48 -3.90
CA ALA A 39 8.44 0.01 -3.80
C ALA A 39 8.76 -0.99 -4.91
N HIS A 40 8.76 -0.57 -6.18
CA HIS A 40 9.13 -1.39 -7.34
C HIS A 40 9.71 -0.51 -8.45
N THR A 41 10.33 -1.15 -9.46
CA THR A 41 10.82 -0.47 -10.67
C THR A 41 10.00 -0.75 -11.92
N VAL A 42 8.87 -1.46 -11.78
CA VAL A 42 7.93 -1.78 -12.86
C VAL A 42 7.40 -0.52 -13.55
N THR A 43 7.45 -0.52 -14.88
CA THR A 43 6.95 0.55 -15.74
C THR A 43 5.74 0.07 -16.54
N PRO A 44 4.61 0.79 -16.54
CA PRO A 44 3.51 0.51 -17.45
C PRO A 44 3.87 0.97 -18.87
N VAL A 45 3.59 0.13 -19.86
CA VAL A 45 3.84 0.39 -21.28
C VAL A 45 2.52 0.26 -22.04
N GLU A 46 2.12 1.36 -22.69
CA GLU A 46 0.98 1.40 -23.59
C GLU A 46 1.49 1.20 -25.03
N ASP A 47 1.21 0.03 -25.63
CA ASP A 47 1.56 -0.28 -27.02
C ASP A 47 0.30 -0.48 -27.87
N GLY A 48 -0.51 0.58 -28.01
CA GLY A 48 -1.69 0.59 -28.88
C GLY A 48 -2.79 -0.43 -28.55
N GLY A 49 -2.71 -1.06 -27.37
CA GLY A 49 -3.61 -2.10 -26.87
C GLY A 49 -3.70 -2.08 -25.34
N GLU A 50 -3.89 -3.24 -24.72
CA GLU A 50 -3.96 -3.33 -23.26
C GLU A 50 -2.61 -2.93 -22.62
N PRO A 51 -2.61 -2.08 -21.57
CA PRO A 51 -1.39 -1.67 -20.89
C PRO A 51 -0.67 -2.90 -20.32
N THR A 52 0.62 -3.01 -20.64
CA THR A 52 1.48 -4.11 -20.15
C THR A 52 2.44 -3.60 -19.09
N LEU A 53 2.81 -4.46 -18.15
CA LEU A 53 3.75 -4.14 -17.08
C LEU A 53 5.13 -4.75 -17.41
N GLN A 54 6.17 -3.93 -17.40
CA GLN A 54 7.54 -4.34 -17.68
C GLN A 54 8.45 -4.07 -16.48
N ALA A 55 9.30 -5.04 -16.14
CA ALA A 55 10.30 -4.91 -15.09
C ALA A 55 11.50 -5.84 -15.37
N ALA A 56 12.61 -5.61 -14.67
CA ALA A 56 13.78 -6.48 -14.76
C ALA A 56 13.58 -7.86 -14.12
N SER A 57 12.59 -8.00 -13.22
CA SER A 57 12.25 -9.26 -12.56
C SER A 57 10.75 -9.59 -12.70
N PRO A 58 10.39 -10.84 -13.02
CA PRO A 58 9.00 -11.28 -13.11
C PRO A 58 8.26 -11.18 -11.75
N ASP A 59 8.97 -11.30 -10.64
CA ASP A 59 8.38 -11.21 -9.30
C ASP A 59 7.87 -9.80 -9.01
N GLU A 60 8.57 -8.77 -9.49
CA GLU A 60 8.10 -7.39 -9.36
C GLU A 60 6.80 -7.17 -10.14
N VAL A 61 6.70 -7.73 -11.35
CA VAL A 61 5.46 -7.67 -12.14
C VAL A 61 4.32 -8.37 -11.42
N ALA A 62 4.57 -9.55 -10.84
CA ALA A 62 3.55 -10.30 -10.09
C ALA A 62 3.03 -9.52 -8.88
N LEU A 63 3.93 -8.87 -8.12
CA LEU A 63 3.56 -8.03 -6.98
C LEU A 63 2.73 -6.81 -7.38
N VAL A 64 3.09 -6.14 -8.48
CA VAL A 64 2.29 -5.01 -8.99
C VAL A 64 0.93 -5.50 -9.48
N LYS A 65 0.85 -6.59 -10.23
CA LYS A 65 -0.43 -7.18 -10.65
C LYS A 65 -1.32 -7.55 -9.46
N PHE A 66 -0.75 -8.08 -8.38
CA PHE A 66 -1.47 -8.29 -7.13
C PHE A 66 -2.04 -6.97 -6.58
N ALA A 67 -1.23 -5.91 -6.53
CA ALA A 67 -1.70 -4.58 -6.13
C ALA A 67 -2.85 -4.07 -7.04
N GLU A 68 -2.78 -4.28 -8.36
CA GLU A 68 -3.85 -3.92 -9.28
C GLU A 68 -5.15 -4.70 -8.98
N SER A 69 -5.04 -6.00 -8.68
CA SER A 69 -6.18 -6.86 -8.35
C SER A 69 -6.93 -6.46 -7.08
N VAL A 70 -6.27 -5.74 -6.17
CA VAL A 70 -6.88 -5.17 -4.96
C VAL A 70 -7.26 -3.70 -5.13
N GLY A 71 -7.16 -3.17 -6.36
CA GLY A 71 -7.62 -1.84 -6.73
C GLY A 71 -6.56 -0.73 -6.71
N LEU A 72 -5.28 -1.05 -6.58
CA LEU A 72 -4.18 -0.08 -6.72
C LEU A 72 -3.53 -0.23 -8.10
N ILE A 73 -4.11 0.41 -9.11
CA ILE A 73 -3.72 0.25 -10.51
C ILE A 73 -2.57 1.19 -10.85
N LEU A 74 -1.47 0.66 -11.40
CA LEU A 74 -0.32 1.49 -11.79
C LEU A 74 -0.61 2.21 -13.12
N ARG A 75 -0.68 3.54 -13.08
CA ARG A 75 -0.95 4.37 -14.28
C ARG A 75 0.30 5.00 -14.85
N GLU A 76 1.19 5.48 -13.99
CA GLU A 76 2.43 6.14 -14.38
C GLU A 76 3.55 5.70 -13.44
N ARG A 77 4.70 5.36 -14.01
CA ARG A 77 5.96 5.23 -13.28
C ARG A 77 7.05 5.91 -14.08
N SER A 78 7.73 6.85 -13.44
CA SER A 78 8.94 7.49 -13.94
C SER A 78 10.03 7.44 -12.85
N ILE A 79 11.18 8.04 -13.12
CA ILE A 79 12.29 8.16 -12.15
C ILE A 79 11.90 9.03 -10.95
N ASN A 80 11.01 10.00 -11.14
CA ASN A 80 10.67 11.00 -10.12
C ASN A 80 9.21 10.93 -9.64
N ARG A 81 8.37 10.06 -10.24
CA ARG A 81 6.93 10.06 -9.97
C ARG A 81 6.31 8.68 -10.10
N VAL A 82 5.29 8.44 -9.27
CA VAL A 82 4.35 7.32 -9.40
C VAL A 82 2.94 7.84 -9.34
N VAL A 83 2.06 7.32 -10.19
CA VAL A 83 0.63 7.58 -10.14
C VAL A 83 -0.12 6.25 -10.06
N LEU A 84 -0.90 6.08 -8.99
CA LEU A 84 -1.79 4.96 -8.79
C LEU A 84 -3.24 5.41 -8.98
N ARG A 85 -4.02 4.69 -9.77
CA ARG A 85 -5.48 4.81 -9.76
C ARG A 85 -6.04 3.91 -8.67
N VAL A 86 -6.96 4.44 -7.88
CA VAL A 86 -7.67 3.72 -6.80
C VAL A 86 -9.17 3.64 -7.10
N PRO A 87 -9.96 2.81 -6.39
CA PRO A 87 -11.38 2.64 -6.66
C PRO A 87 -12.14 3.98 -6.61
N GLY A 88 -13.06 4.18 -7.55
CA GLY A 88 -13.77 5.46 -7.73
C GLY A 88 -13.04 6.44 -8.66
N ASP A 89 -12.09 5.97 -9.47
CA ASP A 89 -11.30 6.74 -10.44
C ASP A 89 -10.48 7.89 -9.83
N PHE A 90 -10.19 7.80 -8.53
CA PHE A 90 -9.27 8.73 -7.88
C PHE A 90 -7.82 8.37 -8.18
N GLU A 91 -6.94 9.37 -8.17
CA GLU A 91 -5.51 9.19 -8.37
C GLU A 91 -4.73 9.55 -7.11
N LEU A 92 -3.78 8.68 -6.75
CA LEU A 92 -2.76 8.95 -5.76
C LEU A 92 -1.44 9.22 -6.49
N SER A 93 -1.01 10.48 -6.47
CA SER A 93 0.29 10.90 -7.02
C SER A 93 1.35 10.97 -5.93
N TYR A 94 2.51 10.40 -6.21
CA TYR A 94 3.68 10.41 -5.34
C TYR A 94 4.91 10.90 -6.08
N ASP A 95 5.66 11.79 -5.44
CA ASP A 95 7.00 12.17 -5.89
C ASP A 95 8.01 11.18 -5.29
N ILE A 96 8.89 10.62 -6.12
CA ILE A 96 9.99 9.76 -5.69
C ILE A 96 11.15 10.66 -5.31
N LEU A 97 11.50 10.68 -4.03
CA LEU A 97 12.60 11.49 -3.50
C LEU A 97 13.93 10.75 -3.54
N ALA A 98 13.89 9.43 -3.33
CA ALA A 98 15.06 8.56 -3.43
C ALA A 98 14.62 7.11 -3.68
N GLU A 99 15.42 6.39 -4.44
CA GLU A 99 15.24 4.96 -4.68
C GLU A 99 16.51 4.19 -4.26
N PHE A 100 16.31 3.11 -3.53
CA PHE A 100 17.35 2.18 -3.10
C PHE A 100 17.09 0.84 -3.79
N PRO A 101 17.72 0.60 -4.96
CA PRO A 101 17.44 -0.59 -5.76
C PRO A 101 17.82 -1.86 -5.00
N PHE A 102 17.19 -2.97 -5.39
CA PHE A 102 17.52 -4.27 -4.84
C PHE A 102 18.96 -4.65 -5.22
N THR A 103 19.76 -5.07 -4.24
CA THR A 103 21.06 -5.69 -4.46
C THR A 103 21.15 -7.02 -3.71
N SER A 104 21.91 -7.98 -4.24
CA SER A 104 22.12 -9.27 -3.59
C SER A 104 22.78 -9.14 -2.21
N GLU A 105 23.57 -8.08 -2.00
CA GLU A 105 24.16 -7.77 -0.70
C GLU A 105 23.12 -7.21 0.29
N ALA A 106 22.25 -6.30 -0.16
CA ALA A 106 21.26 -5.67 0.70
C ALA A 106 20.03 -6.58 0.94
N THR A 107 19.73 -7.50 0.02
CA THR A 107 18.53 -8.38 -0.04
C THR A 107 17.21 -7.66 0.26
N ARG A 108 17.15 -6.38 -0.09
CA ARG A 108 15.99 -5.49 0.09
C ARG A 108 16.02 -4.36 -0.93
N MET A 109 14.85 -3.81 -1.20
CA MET A 109 14.61 -2.59 -1.98
C MET A 109 13.90 -1.57 -1.09
N GLY A 110 14.22 -0.29 -1.25
CA GLY A 110 13.50 0.79 -0.58
C GLY A 110 13.19 1.97 -1.49
N VAL A 111 12.15 2.73 -1.17
CA VAL A 111 11.80 3.97 -1.86
C VAL A 111 11.31 5.01 -0.86
N ILE A 112 11.81 6.24 -0.98
CA ILE A 112 11.29 7.40 -0.24
C ILE A 112 10.35 8.13 -1.19
N VAL A 113 9.09 8.25 -0.78
CA VAL A 113 8.06 8.94 -1.55
C VAL A 113 7.43 10.07 -0.76
N GLN A 114 7.04 11.13 -1.45
CA GLN A 114 6.17 12.16 -0.91
C GLN A 114 4.79 12.07 -1.56
N ASN A 115 3.74 11.91 -0.76
CA ASN A 115 2.37 12.01 -1.28
C ASN A 115 2.08 13.47 -1.67
N GLN A 116 1.70 13.72 -2.93
CA GLN A 116 1.56 15.09 -3.44
C GLN A 116 0.43 15.88 -2.76
N GLN A 117 -0.63 15.20 -2.28
CA GLN A 117 -1.79 15.84 -1.66
C GLN A 117 -1.56 16.14 -0.18
N SER A 118 -1.13 15.15 0.59
CA SER A 118 -0.92 15.28 2.05
C SER A 118 0.45 15.84 2.43
N LYS A 119 1.40 15.86 1.49
CA LYS A 119 2.82 16.22 1.71
C LYS A 119 3.58 15.31 2.67
N ASN A 120 2.97 14.20 3.10
CA ASN A 120 3.63 13.21 3.94
C ASN A 120 4.75 12.51 3.18
N ILE A 121 5.89 12.34 3.85
CA ILE A 121 7.05 11.61 3.34
C ILE A 121 7.12 10.25 4.04
N THR A 122 7.18 9.18 3.25
CA THR A 122 7.19 7.81 3.75
C THR A 122 8.32 7.03 3.09
N LEU A 123 9.06 6.24 3.89
CA LEU A 123 9.99 5.22 3.40
C LEU A 123 9.27 3.88 3.38
N TYR A 124 9.15 3.29 2.19
CA TYR A 124 8.71 1.90 2.03
C TYR A 124 9.91 1.01 1.77
N VAL A 125 9.93 -0.17 2.38
CA VAL A 125 11.01 -1.16 2.23
C VAL A 125 10.40 -2.55 2.09
N LYS A 126 10.84 -3.30 1.09
CA LYS A 126 10.54 -4.73 0.91
C LYS A 126 11.84 -5.53 0.82
N GLY A 127 11.89 -6.72 1.39
CA GLY A 127 13.10 -7.54 1.41
C GLY A 127 12.93 -8.81 2.21
N ALA A 128 13.98 -9.63 2.29
CA ALA A 128 13.94 -10.89 3.02
C ALA A 128 13.72 -10.70 4.53
N ASP A 129 12.93 -11.58 5.14
CA ASP A 129 12.56 -11.50 6.55
C ASP A 129 13.78 -11.52 7.48
N THR A 130 14.81 -12.30 7.13
CA THR A 130 16.08 -12.39 7.88
C THR A 130 16.81 -11.05 7.99
N VAL A 131 16.60 -10.14 7.04
CA VAL A 131 17.17 -8.78 7.03
C VAL A 131 16.21 -7.76 7.63
N MET A 132 14.91 -7.91 7.39
CA MET A 132 13.91 -6.95 7.86
C MET A 132 13.61 -7.08 9.36
N SER A 133 13.54 -8.31 9.90
CA SER A 133 13.32 -8.59 11.32
C SER A 133 14.26 -7.84 12.26
N ARG A 134 15.53 -7.66 11.87
CA ARG A 134 16.55 -6.94 12.66
C ARG A 134 16.39 -5.41 12.64
N LYS A 135 15.58 -4.87 11.74
CA LYS A 135 15.42 -3.42 11.49
C LYS A 135 14.08 -2.87 11.97
N VAL A 136 13.10 -3.74 12.19
CA VAL A 136 11.79 -3.38 12.72
C VAL A 136 11.76 -3.53 14.24
N ARG A 137 10.88 -2.78 14.90
CA ARG A 137 10.58 -3.01 16.32
C ARG A 137 10.06 -4.43 16.46
N TYR A 138 10.49 -5.12 17.52
CA TYR A 138 9.98 -6.44 17.87
C TYR A 138 8.45 -6.45 17.86
N ASN A 139 7.87 -7.45 17.23
CA ASN A 139 6.45 -7.72 17.19
C ASN A 139 6.26 -9.24 17.28
N ASP A 140 5.43 -9.70 18.21
CA ASP A 140 5.29 -11.13 18.55
C ASP A 140 5.01 -12.04 17.33
N TRP A 141 4.41 -11.49 16.28
CA TRP A 141 4.11 -12.21 15.04
C TRP A 141 5.33 -12.58 14.18
N LEU A 142 6.48 -11.90 14.35
CA LEU A 142 7.69 -12.14 13.54
C LEU A 142 8.40 -13.46 13.87
N ASP A 143 8.13 -14.06 15.04
CA ASP A 143 8.80 -15.28 15.50
C ASP A 143 7.99 -16.56 15.21
N GLU A 144 6.71 -16.45 14.83
CA GLU A 144 5.79 -17.62 14.75
C GLU A 144 6.01 -18.53 13.54
N GLU A 145 6.87 -18.19 12.58
CA GLU A 145 7.07 -19.00 11.35
C GLU A 145 8.45 -19.67 11.22
N SER A 146 9.08 -20.06 12.34
CA SER A 146 10.32 -20.88 12.32
C SER A 146 10.23 -22.24 13.03
N VAL A 147 9.03 -22.67 13.42
CA VAL A 147 8.82 -24.02 14.00
C VAL A 147 7.89 -24.87 13.13
N ALA A 148 8.31 -25.11 11.89
CA ALA A 148 7.90 -26.35 11.22
C ALA A 148 8.75 -27.50 11.79
N THR A 149 8.31 -28.06 12.91
CA THR A 149 8.74 -29.41 13.31
C THR A 149 7.78 -30.38 12.64
N TRP A 150 8.26 -31.14 11.67
CA TRP A 150 7.71 -32.44 11.28
C TRP A 150 8.83 -33.47 11.40
#